data_AF-A0A914R514-F1
#
_entry.id   AF-A0A914R514-F1
#
_cell.length_a   1.000
_cell.length_b   1.000
_cell.length_c   1.000
_cell.angle_alpha   90.00
_cell.angle_beta   90.00
_cell.angle_gamma   90.00
#
_symmetry.space_group_name_H-M   'P 1'
#
loop_
_entity.id
_entity.type
_entity.pdbx_description
1 polymer ?
#
loop_
_entity_poly.entity_id
_entity_poly.type
_entity_poly.pdbx_seq_one_letter_code
_entity_poly.pdbx_strand_id
1 'polypeptide(L)'
;MIPKLRHYTKQTLTNSCAAIVVYSLSLVMAGSGDLETLRCIRQVRNHLTDPPSVESDSFIYGVQTFCNTALGFLFLGNARYGFSQSTEATAMLLISSYPIFSQSICDQKHYFQPLRFLWSIATEYRHLTPVDDSSYEAIRMQAKITVAGENEKPLILQLPSVLPPLSSIKKIVFYARDYKEVELDMSNAEDKAELEKVLKEYFGRFPVKKVVKQYSKVFDSPPVFKLSDTFDCAPIRNDSFLLNLPLG
;
A
#
# COMPACT_ATOMS: atom_id res chain seq x y z
N MET A 1 -30.69 17.76 30.52
CA MET A 1 -30.81 16.65 29.54
C MET A 1 -30.21 17.01 28.18
N ILE A 2 -30.56 18.16 27.60
CA ILE A 2 -30.04 18.67 26.31
C ILE A 2 -28.50 18.75 26.19
N PRO A 3 -27.72 19.22 27.19
CA PRO A 3 -26.26 19.32 27.05
C PRO A 3 -25.53 17.96 27.00
N LYS A 4 -26.05 16.94 27.71
CA LYS A 4 -25.49 15.58 27.67
C LYS A 4 -25.69 14.93 26.30
N LEU A 5 -26.86 15.11 25.70
CA LEU A 5 -27.15 14.66 24.34
C LEU A 5 -26.26 15.35 23.30
N ARG A 6 -25.99 16.65 23.46
CA ARG A 6 -25.08 17.41 22.57
C ARG A 6 -23.62 16.97 22.69
N HIS A 7 -23.16 16.58 23.89
CA HIS A 7 -21.82 16.06 24.08
C HIS A 7 -21.66 14.68 23.43
N TYR A 8 -22.67 13.81 23.58
CA TYR A 8 -22.65 12.46 23.03
C TYR A 8 -22.70 12.43 21.49
N THR A 9 -23.54 13.27 20.88
CA THR A 9 -23.59 13.42 19.41
C THR A 9 -22.28 13.97 18.85
N LYS A 10 -21.60 14.87 19.56
CA LYS A 10 -20.27 15.33 19.16
C LYS A 10 -19.23 14.19 19.17
N GLN A 11 -19.20 13.39 20.23
CA GLN A 11 -18.21 12.32 20.39
C GLN A 11 -18.38 11.18 19.37
N THR A 12 -19.62 10.81 19.05
CA THR A 12 -19.91 9.81 18.01
C THR A 12 -19.52 10.31 16.61
N LEU A 13 -19.77 11.59 16.31
CA LEU A 13 -19.36 12.21 15.06
C LEU A 13 -17.84 12.31 14.93
N THR A 14 -17.12 12.74 15.97
CA THR A 14 -15.64 12.80 15.94
C THR A 14 -15.03 11.43 15.67
N ASN A 15 -15.57 10.40 16.31
CA ASN A 15 -15.11 9.01 16.14
C ASN A 15 -15.39 8.48 14.73
N SER A 16 -16.56 8.82 14.18
CA SER A 16 -16.94 8.49 12.80
C SER A 16 -15.97 9.12 11.79
N CYS A 17 -15.69 10.41 11.97
CA CYS A 17 -14.76 11.14 11.10
C CYS A 17 -13.35 10.57 11.21
N ALA A 18 -12.87 10.26 12.42
CA ALA A 18 -11.56 9.63 12.61
C ALA A 18 -11.45 8.28 11.88
N ALA A 19 -12.50 7.44 11.96
CA ALA A 19 -12.56 6.18 11.24
C ALA A 19 -12.55 6.36 9.72
N ILE A 20 -13.29 7.35 9.19
CA ILE A 20 -13.29 7.66 7.75
C ILE A 20 -11.91 8.16 7.29
N VAL A 21 -11.24 9.01 8.06
CA VAL A 21 -9.89 9.50 7.73
C VAL A 21 -8.91 8.34 7.68
N VAL A 22 -8.91 7.45 8.68
CA VAL A 22 -8.06 6.27 8.69
C VAL A 22 -8.37 5.32 7.54
N TYR A 23 -9.65 5.13 7.21
CA TYR A 23 -10.07 4.34 6.06
C TYR A 23 -9.57 4.95 4.74
N SER A 24 -9.68 6.28 4.56
CA SER A 24 -9.15 6.97 3.39
C SER A 24 -7.62 6.85 3.27
N LEU A 25 -6.92 6.91 4.39
CA LEU A 25 -5.47 6.71 4.44
C LEU A 25 -5.08 5.29 4.00
N SER A 26 -5.86 4.28 4.41
CA SER A 26 -5.64 2.89 3.98
C SER A 26 -5.94 2.65 2.49
N LEU A 27 -6.87 3.39 1.89
CA LEU A 27 -7.13 3.34 0.45
C LEU A 27 -5.93 3.87 -0.34
N VAL A 28 -5.30 4.94 0.14
CA VAL A 28 -4.09 5.51 -0.51
C VAL A 28 -2.90 4.58 -0.35
N MET A 29 -2.71 4.02 0.85
CA MET A 29 -1.60 3.11 1.18
C MET A 29 -1.93 1.64 0.90
N ALA A 30 -2.87 1.38 0.00
CA ALA A 30 -3.34 0.03 -0.25
C ALA A 30 -2.21 -0.86 -0.78
N GLY A 31 -2.00 -2.00 -0.12
CA GLY A 31 -0.98 -2.98 -0.45
C GLY A 31 0.45 -2.62 -0.06
N SER A 32 0.74 -1.41 0.45
CA SER A 32 2.13 -1.03 0.81
C SER A 32 2.60 -1.64 2.13
N GLY A 33 1.67 -1.97 3.04
CA GLY A 33 2.02 -2.46 4.38
C GLY A 33 2.66 -1.39 5.29
N ASP A 34 2.44 -0.11 5.02
CA ASP A 34 3.05 0.99 5.78
C ASP A 34 2.78 0.90 7.31
N LEU A 35 3.84 1.03 8.10
CA LEU A 35 3.79 0.85 9.55
C LEU A 35 3.06 2.00 10.26
N GLU A 36 3.16 3.22 9.75
CA GLU A 36 2.54 4.39 10.37
C GLU A 36 1.03 4.32 10.22
N THR A 37 0.54 4.03 9.01
CA THR A 37 -0.89 3.78 8.79
C THR A 37 -1.43 2.64 9.66
N LEU A 38 -0.69 1.54 9.80
CA LEU A 38 -1.07 0.44 10.69
C LEU A 38 -1.20 0.89 12.15
N ARG A 39 -0.29 1.73 12.64
CA ARG A 39 -0.34 2.29 14.00
C ARG A 39 -1.58 3.17 14.17
N CYS A 40 -1.88 4.04 13.21
CA CYS A 40 -3.08 4.87 13.21
C CYS A 40 -4.36 4.02 13.25
N ILE A 41 -4.45 2.97 12.42
CA ILE A 41 -5.59 2.03 12.41
C ILE A 41 -5.77 1.37 13.79
N ARG A 42 -4.66 0.89 14.39
CA ARG A 42 -4.69 0.25 15.71
C ARG A 42 -5.11 1.21 16.82
N GLN A 43 -4.62 2.44 16.78
CA GLN A 43 -4.98 3.48 17.76
C GLN A 43 -6.48 3.78 17.72
N VAL A 44 -7.04 4.03 16.54
CA VAL A 44 -8.48 4.29 16.39
C VAL A 44 -9.29 3.06 16.79
N ARG A 45 -8.87 1.86 16.40
CA ARG A 45 -9.57 0.63 16.78
C ARG A 45 -9.64 0.47 18.30
N ASN A 46 -8.51 0.64 19.00
CA ASN A 46 -8.44 0.45 20.44
C ASN A 46 -9.16 1.57 21.22
N HIS A 47 -9.00 2.83 20.79
CA HIS A 47 -9.66 3.97 21.43
C HIS A 47 -11.19 3.87 21.39
N LEU A 48 -11.73 3.22 20.35
CA LEU A 48 -13.17 3.07 20.17
C LEU A 48 -13.74 1.80 20.82
N THR A 49 -12.89 0.89 21.29
CA THR A 49 -13.29 -0.35 22.00
C THR A 49 -13.19 -0.26 23.51
N ASP A 50 -12.51 0.73 24.08
CA ASP A 50 -12.28 0.89 25.52
C ASP A 50 -13.04 2.13 26.10
N PRO A 51 -13.78 2.06 27.22
CA PRO A 51 -14.69 1.01 27.70
C PRO A 51 -16.12 1.16 27.12
N PRO A 52 -16.93 0.09 27.15
CA PRO A 52 -18.27 0.09 26.56
C PRO A 52 -19.23 0.91 27.42
N SER A 53 -19.70 2.04 26.91
CA SER A 53 -20.97 2.55 27.40
C SER A 53 -22.08 1.68 26.80
N VAL A 54 -22.99 1.18 27.62
CA VAL A 54 -24.02 0.17 27.27
C VAL A 54 -24.93 0.59 26.08
N GLU A 55 -24.88 1.86 25.67
CA GLU A 55 -25.64 2.43 24.54
C GLU A 55 -24.79 2.64 23.26
N SER A 56 -23.52 2.22 23.27
CA SER A 56 -22.56 2.42 22.16
C SER A 56 -22.36 1.21 21.25
N ASP A 57 -22.95 0.06 21.56
CA ASP A 57 -22.75 -1.21 20.82
C ASP A 57 -23.07 -1.11 19.32
N SER A 58 -24.13 -0.40 18.97
CA SER A 58 -24.53 -0.21 17.57
C SER A 58 -23.49 0.58 16.76
N PHE A 59 -22.85 1.56 17.40
CA PHE A 59 -21.85 2.39 16.73
C PHE A 59 -20.50 1.66 16.61
N ILE A 60 -20.15 0.87 17.63
CA ILE A 60 -18.91 0.10 17.69
C ILE A 60 -18.82 -0.87 16.51
N TYR A 61 -19.91 -1.56 16.14
CA TYR A 61 -19.90 -2.53 15.03
C TYR A 61 -19.47 -1.92 13.70
N GLY A 62 -20.09 -0.80 13.31
CA GLY A 62 -19.77 -0.12 12.06
C GLY A 62 -18.32 0.33 12.00
N VAL A 63 -17.82 0.91 13.09
CA VAL A 63 -16.43 1.38 13.12
C VAL A 63 -15.43 0.22 13.11
N GLN A 64 -15.68 -0.86 13.85
CA GLN A 64 -14.85 -2.06 13.81
C GLN A 64 -14.77 -2.64 12.40
N THR A 65 -15.89 -2.67 11.68
CA THR A 65 -15.95 -3.14 10.28
C THR A 65 -15.07 -2.27 9.37
N PHE A 66 -15.15 -0.95 9.51
CA PHE A 66 -14.30 -0.02 8.75
C PHE A 66 -12.82 -0.16 9.10
N CYS A 67 -12.46 -0.23 10.39
CA CYS A 67 -11.07 -0.41 10.81
C CYS A 67 -10.48 -1.73 10.31
N ASN A 68 -11.26 -2.83 10.34
CA ASN A 68 -10.81 -4.12 9.83
C ASN A 68 -10.68 -4.12 8.30
N THR A 69 -11.58 -3.42 7.60
CA THR A 69 -11.51 -3.26 6.14
C THR A 69 -10.29 -2.42 5.76
N ALA A 70 -10.02 -1.33 6.49
CA ALA A 70 -8.82 -0.51 6.32
C ALA A 70 -7.53 -1.31 6.53
N LEU A 71 -7.50 -2.17 7.56
CA LEU A 71 -6.38 -3.08 7.79
C LEU A 71 -6.23 -4.08 6.62
N GLY A 72 -7.34 -4.59 6.08
CA GLY A 72 -7.36 -5.45 4.90
C GLY A 72 -6.81 -4.75 3.65
N PHE A 73 -7.14 -3.47 3.44
CA PHE A 73 -6.60 -2.68 2.32
C PHE A 73 -5.11 -2.44 2.44
N LEU A 74 -4.61 -2.21 3.66
CA LEU A 74 -3.17 -2.03 3.88
C LEU A 74 -2.36 -3.27 3.46
N PHE A 75 -2.89 -4.47 3.72
CA PHE A 75 -2.28 -5.75 3.38
C PHE A 75 -2.99 -6.48 2.23
N LEU A 76 -3.49 -5.71 1.25
CA LEU A 76 -4.34 -6.22 0.17
C LEU A 76 -3.67 -7.40 -0.58
N GLY A 77 -4.25 -8.59 -0.41
CA GLY A 77 -3.72 -9.86 -0.91
C GLY A 77 -2.23 -10.07 -0.62
N ASN A 78 -1.83 -9.89 0.65
CA ASN A 78 -0.45 -10.00 1.12
C ASN A 78 0.51 -9.00 0.44
N ALA A 79 0.06 -7.75 0.29
CA ALA A 79 0.80 -6.69 -0.39
C ALA A 79 1.05 -6.98 -1.89
N ARG A 80 0.29 -7.89 -2.50
CA ARG A 80 0.41 -8.20 -3.95
C ARG A 80 -0.37 -7.24 -4.83
N TYR A 81 -1.48 -6.74 -4.30
CA TYR A 81 -2.46 -5.96 -5.03
C TYR A 81 -2.42 -4.50 -4.57
N GLY A 82 -2.82 -3.59 -5.45
CA GLY A 82 -3.23 -2.24 -5.09
C GLY A 82 -4.50 -1.86 -5.85
N PHE A 83 -4.96 -0.63 -5.67
CA PHE A 83 -6.18 -0.14 -6.33
C PHE A 83 -5.88 0.55 -7.66
N SER A 84 -6.61 0.15 -8.70
CA SER A 84 -6.50 0.77 -10.02
C SER A 84 -7.08 2.18 -10.05
N GLN A 85 -6.53 3.01 -10.94
CA GLN A 85 -6.99 4.38 -11.20
C GLN A 85 -7.86 4.47 -12.47
N SER A 86 -8.38 3.34 -12.97
CA SER A 86 -9.36 3.36 -14.05
C SER A 86 -10.68 3.98 -13.59
N THR A 87 -11.47 4.51 -14.52
CA THR A 87 -12.78 5.09 -14.24
C THR A 87 -13.73 4.06 -13.61
N GLU A 88 -13.67 2.81 -14.09
CA GLU A 88 -14.44 1.68 -13.57
C GLU A 88 -14.03 1.32 -12.14
N ALA A 89 -12.72 1.18 -11.88
CA ALA A 89 -12.21 0.88 -10.55
C ALA A 89 -12.56 1.99 -9.55
N THR A 90 -12.46 3.25 -9.98
CA THR A 90 -12.83 4.42 -9.17
C THR A 90 -14.32 4.42 -8.84
N ALA A 91 -15.19 4.10 -9.81
CA ALA A 91 -16.63 3.98 -9.59
C ALA A 91 -16.96 2.86 -8.57
N MET A 92 -16.32 1.70 -8.72
CA MET A 92 -16.51 0.56 -7.79
C MET A 92 -16.01 0.89 -6.38
N LEU A 93 -14.87 1.59 -6.27
CA LEU A 93 -14.36 2.07 -5.00
C LEU A 93 -15.30 3.06 -4.35
N LEU A 94 -15.83 4.03 -5.11
CA LEU A 94 -16.76 5.03 -4.59
C LEU A 94 -18.03 4.39 -4.03
N ILE A 95 -18.57 3.39 -4.73
CA ILE A 95 -19.70 2.62 -4.23
C ILE A 95 -19.28 1.91 -2.94
N SER A 96 -18.18 1.16 -2.95
CA SER A 96 -17.71 0.37 -1.81
C SER A 96 -17.36 1.20 -0.56
N SER A 97 -16.75 2.37 -0.74
CA SER A 97 -16.27 3.28 0.30
C SER A 97 -17.34 4.21 0.86
N TYR A 98 -18.63 3.96 0.59
CA TYR A 98 -19.69 4.87 0.97
C TYR A 98 -19.71 5.07 2.52
N PRO A 99 -19.61 6.32 3.01
CA PRO A 99 -19.27 6.63 4.40
C PRO A 99 -20.50 6.59 5.33
N ILE A 100 -21.29 5.53 5.24
CA ILE A 100 -22.37 5.23 6.18
C ILE A 100 -21.96 4.01 7.01
N PHE A 101 -22.07 4.09 8.34
CA PHE A 101 -21.78 2.98 9.24
C PHE A 101 -23.04 2.11 9.45
N SER A 102 -22.87 0.79 9.42
CA SER A 102 -23.90 -0.16 9.85
C SER A 102 -24.04 -0.15 11.36
N GLN A 103 -25.28 -0.12 11.84
CA GLN A 103 -25.55 -0.22 13.28
C GLN A 103 -25.57 -1.67 13.78
N SER A 104 -25.75 -2.63 12.88
CA SER A 104 -25.80 -4.05 13.19
C SER A 104 -25.36 -4.85 11.97
N ILE A 105 -25.06 -6.14 12.17
CA ILE A 105 -24.68 -7.07 11.10
C ILE A 105 -25.78 -7.17 10.03
N CYS A 106 -27.05 -7.16 10.46
CA CYS A 106 -28.21 -7.27 9.58
C CYS A 106 -28.76 -5.89 9.15
N ASP A 107 -28.07 -4.79 9.47
CA ASP A 107 -28.56 -3.45 9.16
C ASP A 107 -28.31 -3.07 7.70
N GLN A 108 -29.41 -2.97 6.95
CA GLN A 108 -29.44 -2.63 5.53
C GLN A 108 -30.30 -1.40 5.23
N LYS A 109 -30.66 -0.61 6.25
CA LYS A 109 -31.61 0.49 6.11
C LYS A 109 -31.12 1.61 5.19
N HIS A 110 -29.82 1.90 5.27
CA HIS A 110 -29.23 3.05 4.59
C HIS A 110 -28.29 2.64 3.45
N TYR A 111 -27.72 1.44 3.50
CA TYR A 111 -26.74 1.01 2.51
C TYR A 111 -26.67 -0.50 2.34
N PHE A 112 -26.39 -0.89 1.10
CA PHE A 112 -26.14 -2.24 0.58
C PHE A 112 -24.94 -2.97 1.24
N GLN A 113 -24.92 -3.60 2.44
CA GLN A 113 -23.70 -4.24 2.99
C GLN A 113 -22.85 -5.02 1.95
N PRO A 114 -23.42 -5.89 1.08
CA PRO A 114 -22.64 -6.55 0.04
C PRO A 114 -21.95 -5.64 -1.00
N LEU A 115 -22.47 -4.43 -1.26
CA LEU A 115 -21.83 -3.46 -2.16
C LEU A 115 -20.47 -3.01 -1.64
N ARG A 116 -20.21 -3.13 -0.33
CA ARG A 116 -18.89 -2.87 0.26
C ARG A 116 -17.82 -3.85 -0.22
N PHE A 117 -18.16 -4.97 -0.87
CA PHE A 117 -17.16 -5.90 -1.41
C PHE A 117 -16.76 -5.58 -2.86
N LEU A 118 -17.37 -4.56 -3.49
CA LEU A 118 -17.03 -4.14 -4.84
C LEU A 118 -15.60 -3.58 -4.97
N TRP A 119 -14.94 -3.24 -3.86
CA TRP A 119 -13.50 -2.90 -3.90
C TRP A 119 -12.65 -4.02 -4.50
N SER A 120 -13.10 -5.28 -4.45
CA SER A 120 -12.38 -6.43 -5.02
C SER A 120 -12.19 -6.32 -6.54
N ILE A 121 -13.16 -5.74 -7.25
CA ILE A 121 -13.11 -5.53 -8.71
C ILE A 121 -12.12 -4.41 -9.06
N ALA A 122 -11.95 -3.44 -8.17
CA ALA A 122 -11.03 -2.33 -8.35
C ALA A 122 -9.55 -2.69 -8.10
N THR A 123 -9.27 -3.94 -7.72
CA THR A 123 -7.91 -4.39 -7.41
C THR A 123 -7.12 -4.72 -8.67
N GLU A 124 -5.83 -4.40 -8.66
CA GLU A 124 -4.89 -4.72 -9.73
C GLU A 124 -3.57 -5.25 -9.17
N TYR A 125 -2.90 -6.11 -9.94
CA TYR A 125 -1.60 -6.67 -9.59
C TYR A 125 -0.53 -5.59 -9.72
N ARG A 126 0.21 -5.33 -8.63
CA ARG A 126 1.24 -4.28 -8.62
C ARG A 126 2.56 -4.71 -7.98
N HIS A 127 2.59 -5.84 -7.30
CA HIS A 127 3.80 -6.30 -6.63
C HIS A 127 4.80 -6.90 -7.61
N LEU A 128 6.06 -6.49 -7.48
CA LEU A 128 7.17 -6.98 -8.27
C LEU A 128 8.26 -7.52 -7.35
N THR A 129 8.66 -8.77 -7.59
CA THR A 129 9.78 -9.43 -6.95
C THR A 129 10.77 -9.89 -8.02
N PRO A 130 11.99 -9.33 -8.07
CA PRO A 130 13.00 -9.82 -8.98
C PRO A 130 13.58 -11.12 -8.46
N VAL A 131 13.75 -12.06 -9.37
CA VAL A 131 14.17 -13.43 -9.09
C VAL A 131 15.37 -13.74 -9.97
N ASP A 132 16.35 -14.46 -9.43
CA ASP A 132 17.49 -14.92 -10.23
C ASP A 132 17.05 -16.01 -11.21
N ASP A 133 17.41 -15.88 -12.48
CA ASP A 133 17.05 -16.85 -13.52
C ASP A 133 17.63 -18.26 -13.25
N SER A 134 18.80 -18.32 -12.58
CA SER A 134 19.50 -19.58 -12.29
C SER A 134 19.06 -20.27 -11.00
N SER A 135 18.90 -19.51 -9.92
CA SER A 135 18.61 -20.04 -8.58
C SER A 135 17.12 -19.96 -8.20
N TYR A 136 16.33 -19.18 -8.92
CA TYR A 136 14.94 -18.86 -8.58
C TYR A 136 14.76 -18.21 -7.19
N GLU A 137 15.83 -17.67 -6.61
CA GLU A 137 15.79 -16.95 -5.34
C GLU A 137 15.44 -15.47 -5.55
N ALA A 138 14.71 -14.91 -4.58
CA ALA A 138 14.35 -13.49 -4.59
C ALA A 138 15.59 -12.61 -4.33
N ILE A 139 15.75 -11.57 -5.14
CA ILE A 139 16.89 -10.67 -5.09
C ILE A 139 16.44 -9.31 -4.56
N ARG A 140 17.36 -8.58 -3.90
CA ARG A 140 17.19 -7.16 -3.64
C ARG A 140 17.77 -6.35 -4.79
N MET A 141 16.92 -5.59 -5.48
CA MET A 141 17.30 -4.78 -6.62
C MET A 141 16.65 -3.41 -6.53
N GLN A 142 17.26 -2.39 -7.13
CA GLN A 142 16.67 -1.06 -7.17
C GLN A 142 15.96 -0.85 -8.50
N ALA A 143 14.78 -0.23 -8.44
CA ALA A 143 14.02 0.16 -9.62
C ALA A 143 13.91 1.68 -9.65
N LYS A 144 14.36 2.29 -10.74
CA LYS A 144 14.16 3.71 -11.04
C LYS A 144 12.96 3.83 -11.96
N ILE A 145 11.87 4.38 -11.44
CA ILE A 145 10.61 4.54 -12.16
C ILE A 145 10.46 6.01 -12.53
N THR A 146 10.24 6.29 -13.81
CA THR A 146 9.81 7.62 -14.25
C THR A 146 8.30 7.63 -14.36
N VAL A 147 7.68 8.51 -13.58
CA VAL A 147 6.22 8.68 -13.56
C VAL A 147 5.82 9.75 -14.57
N ALA A 148 4.74 9.51 -15.31
CA ALA A 148 4.08 10.48 -16.16
C ALA A 148 3.44 11.57 -15.30
N GLY A 149 4.10 12.73 -15.21
CA GLY A 149 3.59 13.92 -14.54
C GLY A 149 4.33 15.18 -14.99
N GLU A 150 3.85 16.34 -14.56
CA GLU A 150 4.42 17.66 -14.92
C GLU A 150 5.87 17.83 -14.43
N ASN A 151 6.24 17.13 -13.36
CA ASN A 151 7.61 17.06 -12.86
C ASN A 151 8.10 15.62 -13.02
N GLU A 152 8.94 15.35 -14.02
CA GLU A 152 9.53 14.03 -14.30
C GLU A 152 10.56 13.62 -13.22
N LYS A 153 10.11 13.54 -11.96
CA LYS A 153 10.95 13.11 -10.85
C LYS A 153 11.04 11.58 -10.88
N PRO A 154 12.26 11.01 -10.96
CA PRO A 154 12.43 9.57 -10.87
C PRO A 154 12.17 9.10 -9.44
N LEU A 155 11.24 8.17 -9.27
CA LEU A 155 11.01 7.46 -8.02
C LEU A 155 11.98 6.28 -7.93
N ILE A 156 12.72 6.18 -6.83
CA ILE A 156 13.64 5.06 -6.58
C ILE A 156 12.97 4.13 -5.57
N LEU A 157 12.73 2.88 -5.96
CA LEU A 157 12.15 1.84 -5.12
C LEU A 157 13.15 0.71 -4.87
N GLN A 158 13.12 0.14 -3.67
CA GLN A 158 13.83 -1.09 -3.33
C GLN A 158 12.87 -2.27 -3.55
N LEU A 159 13.21 -3.18 -4.45
CA LEU A 159 12.45 -4.40 -4.68
C LEU A 159 12.85 -5.50 -3.69
N PRO A 160 11.93 -6.37 -3.24
CA PRO A 160 10.53 -6.49 -3.68
C PRO A 160 9.61 -5.38 -3.13
N SER A 161 8.79 -4.79 -4.00
CA SER A 161 7.87 -3.72 -3.62
C SER A 161 6.63 -3.66 -4.51
N VAL A 162 5.63 -2.90 -4.06
CA VAL A 162 4.45 -2.56 -4.86
C VAL A 162 4.80 -1.40 -5.79
N LEU A 163 4.45 -1.55 -7.08
CA LEU A 163 4.62 -0.53 -8.10
C LEU A 163 3.52 0.54 -7.98
N PRO A 164 3.80 1.78 -8.43
CA PRO A 164 2.77 2.78 -8.63
C PRO A 164 1.76 2.34 -9.72
N PRO A 165 0.63 3.06 -9.91
CA PRO A 165 -0.35 2.75 -10.93
C PRO A 165 0.28 2.54 -12.31
N LEU A 166 -0.03 1.42 -12.98
CA LEU A 166 0.58 1.06 -14.27
C LEU A 166 0.32 2.12 -15.36
N SER A 167 -0.81 2.81 -15.29
CA SER A 167 -1.17 3.92 -16.18
C SER A 167 -0.27 5.15 -16.01
N SER A 168 0.32 5.33 -14.82
CA SER A 168 1.16 6.48 -14.48
C SER A 168 2.63 6.25 -14.81
N ILE A 169 3.05 5.03 -15.15
CA ILE A 169 4.46 4.71 -15.38
C ILE A 169 4.84 4.99 -16.84
N LYS A 170 5.96 5.68 -17.07
CA LYS A 170 6.56 5.86 -18.41
C LYS A 170 7.68 4.84 -18.67
N LYS A 171 8.64 4.75 -17.76
CA LYS A 171 9.81 3.86 -17.90
C LYS A 171 10.21 3.29 -16.54
N ILE A 172 10.65 2.04 -16.55
CA ILE A 172 11.21 1.36 -15.38
C ILE A 172 12.61 0.89 -15.74
N VAL A 173 13.61 1.31 -14.97
CA VAL A 173 14.98 0.83 -15.11
C VAL A 173 15.35 0.05 -13.86
N PHE A 174 15.70 -1.22 -14.05
CA PHE A 174 16.16 -2.09 -13.00
C PHE A 174 17.68 -2.11 -12.95
N TYR A 175 18.26 -1.87 -11.78
CA TYR A 175 19.71 -1.83 -11.61
C TYR A 175 20.16 -2.54 -10.32
N ALA A 176 21.19 -3.39 -10.48
CA ALA A 176 21.92 -4.04 -9.40
C ALA A 176 23.36 -4.35 -9.85
N ARG A 177 24.30 -4.47 -8.91
CA ARG A 177 25.76 -4.52 -9.20
C ARG A 177 26.21 -5.74 -10.03
N ASP A 178 25.52 -6.86 -9.89
CA ASP A 178 25.90 -8.16 -10.47
C ASP A 178 24.87 -8.70 -11.47
N TYR A 179 23.85 -7.91 -11.79
CA TYR A 179 22.75 -8.29 -12.66
C TYR A 179 22.69 -7.37 -13.88
N LYS A 180 22.14 -7.90 -14.97
CA LYS A 180 22.01 -7.15 -16.21
C LYS A 180 20.94 -6.07 -16.01
N GLU A 181 21.27 -4.84 -16.38
CA GLU A 181 20.29 -3.76 -16.40
C GLU A 181 19.19 -4.09 -17.41
N VAL A 182 17.94 -3.98 -16.95
CA VAL A 182 16.76 -4.18 -17.80
C VAL A 182 15.95 -2.90 -17.76
N GLU A 183 15.63 -2.38 -18.95
CA GLU A 183 14.78 -1.22 -19.13
C GLU A 183 13.46 -1.68 -19.74
N LEU A 184 12.35 -1.25 -19.15
CA LEU A 184 11.01 -1.44 -19.67
C LEU A 184 10.42 -0.07 -19.98
N ASP A 185 10.14 0.19 -21.24
CA ASP A 185 9.51 1.43 -21.70
C ASP A 185 8.02 1.17 -21.94
N MET A 186 7.15 1.82 -21.17
CA MET A 186 5.69 1.61 -21.24
C MET A 186 5.06 2.18 -22.52
N SER A 187 5.81 2.94 -23.31
CA SER A 187 5.40 3.37 -24.65
C SER A 187 5.37 2.20 -25.64
N ASN A 188 6.17 1.16 -25.41
CA ASN A 188 6.16 -0.06 -26.21
C ASN A 188 5.03 -0.97 -25.73
N ALA A 189 4.16 -1.38 -26.65
CA ALA A 189 3.05 -2.27 -26.34
C ALA A 189 3.53 -3.67 -25.91
N GLU A 190 4.68 -4.12 -26.42
CA GLU A 190 5.28 -5.42 -26.10
C GLU A 190 5.75 -5.45 -24.64
N ASP A 191 6.61 -4.51 -24.22
CA ASP A 191 7.12 -4.39 -22.85
C ASP A 191 5.98 -4.27 -21.82
N LYS A 192 4.93 -3.50 -22.17
CA LYS A 192 3.73 -3.39 -21.33
C LYS A 192 3.01 -4.74 -21.18
N ALA A 193 2.84 -5.48 -22.27
CA ALA A 193 2.19 -6.78 -22.24
C ALA A 193 3.03 -7.81 -21.48
N GLU A 194 4.36 -7.75 -21.58
CA GLU A 194 5.27 -8.58 -20.79
C GLU A 194 5.14 -8.30 -19.31
N LEU A 195 5.14 -7.02 -18.91
CA LEU A 195 4.94 -6.64 -17.50
C LEU A 195 3.59 -7.13 -16.97
N GLU A 196 2.52 -6.97 -17.74
CA GLU A 196 1.19 -7.47 -17.35
C GLU A 196 1.16 -8.99 -17.20
N LYS A 197 1.83 -9.74 -18.09
CA LYS A 197 1.98 -11.20 -17.97
C LYS A 197 2.76 -11.58 -16.72
N VAL A 198 3.87 -10.90 -16.43
CA VAL A 198 4.68 -11.12 -15.21
C VAL A 198 3.83 -10.93 -13.95
N LEU A 199 3.04 -9.86 -13.90
CA LEU A 199 2.21 -9.54 -12.74
C LEU A 199 1.05 -10.55 -12.54
N LYS A 200 0.39 -10.95 -13.63
CA LYS A 200 -0.78 -11.87 -13.61
C LYS A 200 -0.37 -13.33 -13.46
N GLU A 201 0.49 -13.83 -14.35
CA GLU A 201 0.84 -15.26 -14.48
C GLU A 201 1.98 -15.67 -13.56
N TYR A 202 3.05 -14.87 -13.50
CA TYR A 202 4.26 -15.19 -12.72
C TYR A 202 4.22 -14.67 -11.28
N PHE A 203 3.05 -14.22 -10.81
CA PHE A 203 2.89 -13.70 -9.45
C PHE A 203 3.77 -12.48 -9.13
N GLY A 204 4.17 -11.71 -10.16
CA GLY A 204 5.10 -10.60 -10.01
C GLY A 204 6.57 -11.00 -9.95
N ARG A 205 6.89 -12.28 -10.20
CA ARG A 205 8.28 -12.77 -10.24
C ARG A 205 8.92 -12.42 -11.57
N PHE A 206 9.87 -11.51 -11.55
CA PHE A 206 10.56 -11.05 -12.74
C PHE A 206 11.97 -11.67 -12.80
N PRO A 207 12.26 -12.57 -13.76
CA PRO A 207 13.57 -13.21 -13.86
C PRO A 207 14.63 -12.22 -14.35
N VAL A 208 15.74 -12.12 -13.64
CA VAL A 208 16.88 -11.26 -13.98
C VAL A 208 18.13 -12.10 -14.14
N LYS A 209 18.86 -11.87 -15.25
CA LYS A 209 20.10 -12.58 -15.55
C LYS A 209 21.28 -11.93 -14.84
N LYS A 210 22.12 -12.76 -14.22
CA LYS A 210 23.42 -12.34 -13.68
C LYS A 210 24.36 -11.93 -14.82
N VAL A 211 25.10 -10.85 -14.62
CA VAL A 211 26.21 -10.50 -15.50
C VAL A 211 27.39 -11.38 -15.12
N VAL A 212 27.76 -12.31 -16.00
CA VAL A 212 29.01 -13.06 -15.84
C VAL A 212 30.16 -12.10 -16.13
N LYS A 213 30.68 -11.45 -15.09
CA LYS A 213 31.99 -10.80 -15.17
C LYS A 213 32.99 -11.93 -15.40
N GLN A 214 33.57 -12.01 -16.60
CA GLN A 214 34.76 -12.82 -16.81
C GLN A 214 35.85 -12.22 -15.93
N TYR A 215 36.01 -12.73 -14.71
CA TYR A 215 37.20 -12.47 -13.92
C TYR A 215 38.35 -13.11 -14.70
N SER A 216 39.14 -12.30 -15.40
CA SER A 216 40.53 -12.69 -15.64
C SER A 216 41.11 -12.97 -14.25
N LYS A 217 41.65 -14.18 -14.07
CA LYS A 217 42.25 -14.63 -12.81
C LYS A 217 43.38 -13.66 -12.41
N VAL A 218 43.05 -12.62 -11.67
CA VAL A 218 44.00 -11.82 -10.92
C VAL A 218 43.60 -12.03 -9.47
N PHE A 219 44.42 -12.79 -8.76
CA PHE A 219 44.30 -13.01 -7.33
C PHE A 219 44.54 -11.67 -6.63
N ASP A 220 43.48 -10.93 -6.36
CA ASP A 220 43.51 -9.87 -5.35
C ASP A 220 42.98 -10.45 -4.05
N SER A 221 43.78 -10.28 -2.99
CA SER A 221 43.48 -10.70 -1.62
C SER A 221 42.07 -10.31 -1.17
N PRO A 222 41.39 -11.12 -0.33
CA PRO A 222 40.03 -10.82 0.08
C PRO A 222 39.97 -9.46 0.82
N PRO A 223 39.00 -8.58 0.51
CA PRO A 223 38.85 -7.34 1.22
C PRO A 223 38.47 -7.63 2.69
N VAL A 224 39.25 -7.08 3.61
CA VAL A 224 38.96 -7.13 5.04
C VAL A 224 37.69 -6.32 5.30
N PHE A 225 36.60 -7.01 5.64
CA PHE A 225 35.36 -6.36 6.08
C PHE A 225 35.59 -5.70 7.44
N LYS A 226 35.57 -4.37 7.50
CA LYS A 226 35.43 -3.63 8.76
C LYS A 226 33.95 -3.55 9.11
N LEU A 227 33.63 -3.95 10.34
CA LEU A 227 32.27 -4.09 10.88
C LEU A 227 31.55 -2.74 11.13
N SER A 228 32.13 -1.60 10.73
CA SER A 228 31.62 -0.25 11.01
C SER A 228 30.60 0.26 10.01
N ASP A 229 30.44 -0.39 8.86
CA ASP A 229 29.70 0.17 7.72
C ASP A 229 28.29 -0.41 7.58
N THR A 230 27.88 -1.28 8.51
CA THR A 230 26.50 -1.69 8.68
C THR A 230 25.87 -0.77 9.73
N PHE A 231 24.76 -0.12 9.37
CA PHE A 231 23.96 0.82 10.16
C PHE A 231 24.23 2.32 9.93
N ASP A 232 24.05 2.77 8.68
CA ASP A 232 23.45 4.10 8.45
C ASP A 232 22.10 3.91 7.73
N CYS A 233 21.10 3.44 8.49
CA CYS A 233 19.71 3.64 8.14
C CYS A 233 19.35 5.08 8.49
N ALA A 234 19.58 6.02 7.57
CA ALA A 234 19.02 7.36 7.69
C ALA A 234 17.48 7.25 7.69
N PRO A 235 16.77 7.70 8.74
CA PRO A 235 15.33 7.81 8.67
C PRO A 235 14.97 8.89 7.64
N ILE A 236 14.10 8.58 6.69
CA ILE A 236 13.46 9.59 5.84
C ILE A 236 12.53 10.39 6.76
N ARG A 237 13.09 11.41 7.39
CA ARG A 237 12.41 12.34 8.26
C ARG A 237 11.69 13.37 7.39
N ASN A 238 10.46 13.06 6.97
CA ASN A 238 9.55 14.07 6.44
C ASN A 238 8.95 14.84 7.62
N ASP A 239 9.72 15.78 8.17
CA ASP A 239 9.20 16.79 9.10
C ASP A 239 8.30 17.75 8.30
N SER A 240 7.00 17.43 8.12
CA SER A 240 5.96 18.42 7.77
C SER A 240 4.52 17.90 7.69
N PHE A 241 4.11 16.83 8.37
CA PHE A 241 2.67 16.50 8.47
C PHE A 241 2.29 15.87 9.82
N LEU A 242 2.63 16.56 10.92
CA LEU A 242 1.95 16.33 12.19
C LEU A 242 0.70 17.21 12.24
N LEU A 243 -0.44 16.64 11.86
CA LEU A 243 -1.75 17.14 12.26
C LEU A 243 -1.86 16.99 13.79
N ASN A 244 -1.41 18.00 14.51
CA ASN A 244 -1.79 18.23 15.90
C ASN A 244 -3.29 18.55 15.91
N LEU A 245 -4.13 17.52 16.00
CA LEU A 245 -5.53 17.67 16.37
C LEU A 245 -5.58 17.90 17.90
N PRO A 246 -6.06 19.07 18.36
CA PRO A 246 -6.30 19.27 19.79
C PRO A 246 -7.49 18.41 20.19
N LEU A 247 -7.22 17.34 20.95
CA LEU A 247 -8.23 16.62 21.70
C LEU A 247 -8.61 17.50 22.90
N GLY A 248 -9.68 18.28 22.72
CA GLY A 248 -10.41 18.98 23.76
C GLY A 248 -11.82 18.44 23.90
#